data_AF-A0A924HXH1-F1
#
_entry.id   AF-A0A924HXH1-F1
#
_cell.length_a   1.000
_cell.length_b   1.000
_cell.length_c   1.000
_cell.angle_alpha   90.00
_cell.angle_beta   90.00
_cell.angle_gamma   90.00
#
_symmetry.space_group_name_H-M   'P 1'
#
loop_
_entity.id
_entity.type
_entity.pdbx_description
1 polymer ?
#
loop_
_entity_poly.entity_id
_entity_poly.type
_entity_poly.pdbx_seq_one_letter_code
_entity_poly.pdbx_strand_id
1 'polypeptide(L)'
;MNDTSTERRTNHPRGFTLIELMIAVAIIGILAAIALPSYAKYIARARRADAQSFLLDISQKQQQYLLDARAYAPDLVTLGASAPTYVASYYTITLTPATPTMPPSFQATATPIAGSPQQYDGPLTIDYTGAKSPAALW
;
A
#
# COMPACT_ATOMS: atom_id res chain seq x y z
N MET A 1 28.32 -77.48 15.97
CA MET A 1 27.23 -76.52 15.69
C MET A 1 27.86 -75.15 15.49
N ASN A 2 27.86 -74.64 14.26
CA ASN A 2 28.26 -73.26 13.95
C ASN A 2 27.07 -72.35 14.16
N ASP A 3 27.17 -71.40 15.09
CA ASP A 3 26.15 -70.37 15.31
C ASP A 3 26.49 -69.17 14.42
N THR A 4 25.72 -68.97 13.36
CA THR A 4 25.80 -67.80 12.48
C THR A 4 25.01 -66.66 13.11
N SER A 5 25.64 -65.95 14.05
CA SER A 5 25.11 -64.72 14.63
C SER A 5 25.03 -63.62 13.57
N THR A 6 23.82 -63.37 13.07
CA THR A 6 23.51 -62.30 12.11
C THR A 6 23.54 -60.96 12.86
N GLU A 7 24.61 -60.18 12.70
CA GLU A 7 24.68 -58.82 13.24
C GLU A 7 23.67 -57.90 12.53
N ARG A 8 22.60 -57.50 13.23
CA ARG A 8 21.75 -56.40 12.80
C ARG A 8 22.54 -55.09 12.91
N ARG A 9 22.96 -54.53 11.76
CA ARG A 9 23.45 -53.16 11.69
C ARG A 9 22.31 -52.19 11.99
N THR A 10 22.34 -51.57 13.17
CA THR A 10 21.46 -50.46 13.52
C THR A 10 21.93 -49.21 12.79
N ASN A 11 21.15 -48.75 11.80
CA ASN A 11 21.36 -47.46 11.16
C ASN A 11 21.10 -46.36 12.20
N HIS A 12 22.16 -45.72 12.68
CA HIS A 12 22.05 -44.53 13.51
C HIS A 12 21.59 -43.36 12.62
N PRO A 13 20.52 -42.64 12.98
CA PRO A 13 20.10 -41.46 12.23
C PRO A 13 21.24 -40.44 12.29
N ARG A 14 21.71 -40.02 11.11
CA ARG A 14 22.72 -38.96 10.98
C ARG A 14 22.07 -37.62 11.33
N GLY A 15 22.64 -36.90 12.29
CA GLY A 15 22.23 -35.53 12.62
C GLY A 15 22.77 -34.50 11.61
N PHE A 16 22.18 -33.30 11.61
CA PHE A 16 22.67 -32.16 10.82
C PHE A 16 24.02 -31.68 11.34
N THR A 17 24.91 -31.29 10.43
CA THR A 17 26.18 -30.66 10.76
C THR A 17 26.02 -29.16 11.01
N LEU A 18 26.92 -28.57 11.81
CA LEU A 18 26.94 -27.12 12.01
C LEU A 18 27.18 -26.36 10.70
N ILE A 19 27.97 -26.92 9.79
CA ILE A 19 28.26 -26.29 8.50
C ILE A 19 27.03 -26.26 7.59
N GLU A 20 26.20 -27.30 7.58
CA GLU A 20 24.93 -27.30 6.84
C GLU A 20 23.99 -26.21 7.36
N LEU A 21 23.92 -26.05 8.69
CA LEU A 21 23.13 -24.97 9.29
C LEU A 21 23.68 -23.58 8.91
N MET A 22 25.00 -23.40 8.94
CA MET A 22 25.62 -22.12 8.54
C MET A 22 25.33 -21.77 7.08
N ILE A 23 25.42 -22.75 6.18
CA ILE A 23 25.10 -22.56 4.75
C ILE A 23 23.61 -22.23 4.58
N ALA A 24 22.72 -22.94 5.28
CA ALA A 24 21.29 -22.67 5.22
C ALA A 24 20.95 -21.24 5.68
N VAL A 25 21.53 -20.80 6.80
CA VAL A 25 21.35 -19.42 7.31
C VAL A 25 21.92 -18.40 6.33
N ALA A 26 23.07 -18.66 5.72
CA ALA A 26 23.66 -17.78 4.71
C ALA A 26 22.72 -17.61 3.49
N ILE A 27 22.14 -18.70 2.99
CA ILE A 27 21.19 -18.67 1.88
C ILE A 27 19.94 -17.87 2.26
N ILE A 28 19.36 -18.12 3.44
CA ILE A 28 18.17 -17.39 3.92
C ILE A 28 18.48 -15.89 4.06
N GLY A 29 19.67 -15.55 4.57
CA GLY A 29 20.11 -14.15 4.69
C GLY A 29 20.16 -13.43 3.35
N ILE A 30 20.71 -14.07 2.32
CA ILE A 30 20.77 -13.52 0.95
C ILE A 30 19.35 -13.32 0.39
N LEU A 31 18.46 -14.30 0.56
CA LEU A 31 17.08 -14.20 0.08
C LEU A 31 16.32 -13.09 0.80
N ALA A 32 16.45 -12.98 2.12
CA ALA A 32 15.77 -11.98 2.94
C ALA A 32 16.18 -10.55 2.54
N ALA A 33 17.47 -10.33 2.24
CA ALA A 33 17.99 -9.03 1.82
C ALA A 33 17.31 -8.49 0.55
N ILE A 34 16.86 -9.36 -0.36
CA ILE A 34 16.17 -8.98 -1.60
C ILE A 34 14.64 -8.98 -1.40
N ALA A 35 14.12 -10.00 -0.71
CA ALA A 35 12.68 -10.23 -0.58
C ALA A 35 11.99 -9.15 0.26
N LEU A 36 12.56 -8.76 1.40
CA LEU A 36 11.96 -7.79 2.32
C LEU A 36 11.73 -6.41 1.67
N PRO A 37 12.73 -5.74 1.04
CA PRO A 37 12.49 -4.45 0.41
C PRO A 37 11.55 -4.56 -0.80
N SER A 38 11.57 -5.67 -1.53
CA SER A 38 10.65 -5.91 -2.66
C SER A 38 9.21 -6.01 -2.18
N TYR A 39 8.96 -6.76 -1.11
CA TYR A 39 7.63 -6.90 -0.51
C TYR A 39 7.11 -5.57 0.05
N ALA A 40 7.96 -4.81 0.75
CA ALA A 40 7.60 -3.48 1.24
C ALA A 40 7.17 -2.54 0.09
N LYS A 41 7.90 -2.54 -1.03
CA LYS A 41 7.53 -1.78 -2.24
C LYS A 41 6.22 -2.25 -2.85
N TYR A 42 5.94 -3.55 -2.84
CA TYR A 42 4.68 -4.10 -3.33
C TYR A 42 3.49 -3.59 -2.51
N ILE A 43 3.58 -3.65 -1.18
CA ILE A 43 2.54 -3.15 -0.28
C ILE A 43 2.36 -1.64 -0.42
N ALA A 44 3.44 -0.88 -0.59
CA ALA A 44 3.37 0.56 -0.83
C ALA A 44 2.60 0.90 -2.12
N ARG A 45 2.83 0.14 -3.21
CA ARG A 45 2.06 0.30 -4.45
C ARG A 45 0.58 -0.05 -4.28
N ALA A 46 0.27 -1.11 -3.53
CA ALA A 46 -1.11 -1.50 -3.25
C ALA A 46 -1.87 -0.39 -2.50
N ARG A 47 -1.29 0.14 -1.42
CA ARG A 47 -1.87 1.24 -0.64
C ARG A 47 -2.04 2.53 -1.46
N ARG A 48 -1.12 2.79 -2.39
CA ARG A 48 -1.25 3.90 -3.33
C ARG A 48 -2.43 3.70 -4.26
N ALA A 49 -2.62 2.49 -4.79
CA ALA A 49 -3.78 2.16 -5.61
C ALA A 49 -5.10 2.36 -4.85
N ASP A 50 -5.15 1.97 -3.57
CA ASP A 50 -6.32 2.22 -2.72
C ASP A 50 -6.64 3.72 -2.60
N ALA A 51 -5.62 4.56 -2.40
CA ALA A 51 -5.77 6.01 -2.33
C ALA A 51 -6.21 6.62 -3.67
N GLN A 52 -5.64 6.16 -4.79
CA GLN A 52 -6.06 6.58 -6.14
C GLN A 52 -7.54 6.25 -6.39
N SER A 53 -7.97 5.03 -6.06
CA SER A 53 -9.37 4.61 -6.18
C SER A 53 -10.28 5.50 -5.34
N PHE A 54 -9.87 5.85 -4.13
CA PHE A 54 -10.67 6.76 -3.29
C PHE A 54 -10.74 8.18 -3.85
N LEU A 55 -9.66 8.71 -4.43
CA LEU A 55 -9.69 10.02 -5.12
C LEU A 55 -10.61 10.00 -6.35
N LEU A 56 -10.69 8.88 -7.07
CA LEU A 56 -11.64 8.72 -8.18
C LEU A 56 -13.10 8.71 -7.70
N ASP A 57 -13.40 8.05 -6.57
CA ASP A 57 -14.73 8.10 -5.93
C ASP A 57 -15.10 9.53 -5.51
N ILE A 58 -14.16 10.28 -4.92
CA ILE A 58 -14.36 11.70 -4.60
C ILE A 58 -14.67 12.51 -5.86
N SER A 59 -13.94 12.30 -6.96
CA SER A 59 -14.19 13.02 -8.21
C SER A 59 -15.59 12.72 -8.76
N GLN A 60 -16.03 11.47 -8.72
CA GLN A 60 -17.39 11.10 -9.13
C GLN A 60 -18.46 11.75 -8.25
N LYS A 61 -18.28 11.72 -6.93
CA LYS A 61 -19.19 12.38 -5.98
C LYS A 61 -19.24 13.89 -6.19
N GLN A 62 -18.10 14.53 -6.46
CA GLN A 62 -18.03 15.97 -6.73
C GLN A 62 -18.80 16.33 -8.00
N GLN A 63 -18.68 15.52 -9.05
CA GLN A 63 -19.43 15.68 -10.29
C GLN A 63 -20.93 15.56 -10.04
N GLN A 64 -21.37 14.59 -9.23
CA GLN A 64 -22.78 14.50 -8.83
C GLN A 64 -23.23 15.74 -8.04
N TYR A 65 -22.46 16.16 -7.05
CA TYR A 65 -22.77 17.32 -6.21
C TYR A 65 -22.86 18.61 -7.04
N LEU A 66 -22.03 18.76 -8.08
CA LEU A 66 -22.09 19.90 -9.00
C LEU A 66 -23.44 19.96 -9.74
N LEU A 67 -23.98 18.82 -10.16
CA LEU A 67 -25.28 18.76 -10.84
C LEU A 67 -26.43 19.19 -9.92
N ASP A 68 -26.33 18.88 -8.64
CA ASP A 68 -27.37 19.14 -7.65
C ASP A 68 -27.29 20.57 -7.07
N ALA A 69 -26.08 21.04 -6.75
CA ALA A 69 -25.86 22.28 -6.01
C ALA A 69 -25.26 23.41 -6.86
N ARG A 70 -24.90 23.16 -8.13
CA ARG A 70 -24.19 24.10 -9.04
C ARG A 70 -22.86 24.64 -8.49
N ALA A 71 -22.30 23.95 -7.50
CA ALA A 71 -21.00 24.19 -6.90
C ALA A 71 -20.38 22.84 -6.53
N TYR A 72 -19.07 22.81 -6.28
CA TYR A 72 -18.43 21.65 -5.67
C TYR A 72 -18.56 21.68 -4.15
N ALA A 73 -18.55 20.50 -3.52
CA ALA A 73 -18.58 20.39 -2.08
C ALA A 73 -17.26 20.92 -1.49
N PRO A 74 -17.33 21.80 -0.47
CA PRO A 74 -16.14 22.40 0.14
C PRO A 74 -15.32 21.42 0.98
N ASP A 75 -15.95 20.36 1.49
CA ASP A 75 -15.34 19.39 2.38
C ASP A 75 -15.95 17.99 2.22
N LEU A 76 -15.26 16.98 2.76
CA LEU A 76 -15.64 15.57 2.64
C LEU A 76 -16.95 15.26 3.37
N VAL A 77 -17.27 16.00 4.43
CA VAL A 77 -18.49 15.81 5.23
C VAL A 77 -19.71 16.20 4.40
N THR A 78 -19.66 17.38 3.78
CA THR A 78 -20.69 17.89 2.86
C THR A 78 -20.83 16.99 1.64
N LEU A 79 -19.72 16.45 1.13
CA LEU A 79 -19.71 15.49 0.03
C LEU A 79 -20.29 14.10 0.42
N GLY A 80 -20.46 13.82 1.72
CA GLY A 80 -20.83 12.49 2.19
C GLY A 80 -19.77 11.42 1.85
N ALA A 81 -18.50 11.81 1.93
CA ALA A 81 -17.35 10.95 1.67
C ALA A 81 -16.54 10.73 2.95
N SER A 82 -16.17 9.48 3.23
CA SER A 82 -15.27 9.13 4.33
C SER A 82 -14.23 8.16 3.81
N ALA A 83 -12.95 8.46 4.05
CA ALA A 83 -11.87 7.56 3.67
C ALA A 83 -11.99 6.25 4.45
N PRO A 84 -11.94 5.08 3.78
CA PRO A 84 -11.85 3.81 4.47
C PRO A 84 -10.60 3.72 5.34
N THR A 85 -10.63 2.93 6.41
CA THR A 85 -9.51 2.82 7.37
C THR A 85 -8.18 2.46 6.71
N TYR A 86 -8.19 1.61 5.69
CA TYR A 86 -6.99 1.21 4.96
C TYR A 86 -6.39 2.32 4.09
N VAL A 87 -7.14 3.38 3.78
CA VAL A 87 -6.61 4.62 3.17
C VAL A 87 -6.23 5.62 4.27
N ALA A 88 -7.14 5.87 5.21
CA ALA A 88 -6.98 6.86 6.28
C ALA A 88 -5.79 6.58 7.21
N SER A 89 -5.33 5.33 7.31
CA SER A 89 -4.14 4.96 8.09
C SER A 89 -2.82 5.42 7.46
N TYR A 90 -2.82 5.76 6.16
CA TYR A 90 -1.60 6.13 5.42
C TYR A 90 -1.69 7.46 4.70
N TYR A 91 -2.91 7.98 4.47
CA TYR A 91 -3.14 9.23 3.75
C TYR A 91 -4.14 10.11 4.49
N THR A 92 -3.83 11.40 4.56
CA THR A 92 -4.79 12.46 4.90
C THR A 92 -5.41 12.97 3.61
N ILE A 93 -6.75 13.00 3.54
CA ILE A 93 -7.48 13.45 2.36
C ILE A 93 -8.03 14.86 2.61
N THR A 94 -7.76 15.78 1.68
CA THR A 94 -8.24 17.17 1.74
C THR A 94 -8.91 17.58 0.44
N LEU A 95 -9.91 18.45 0.55
CA LEU A 95 -10.52 19.14 -0.59
C LEU A 95 -10.11 20.62 -0.55
N THR A 96 -9.75 21.15 -1.71
CA THR A 96 -9.46 22.58 -1.89
C THR A 96 -10.12 23.07 -3.17
N PRO A 97 -10.55 24.34 -3.26
CA PRO A 97 -10.72 25.27 -2.13
C PRO A 97 -11.84 24.83 -1.18
N ALA A 98 -11.73 25.16 0.11
CA ALA A 98 -12.73 24.81 1.14
C ALA A 98 -13.98 25.70 1.10
N THR A 99 -14.18 26.43 -0.01
CA THR A 99 -15.31 27.31 -0.25
C THR A 99 -15.65 27.26 -1.74
N PRO A 100 -16.92 27.34 -2.13
CA PRO A 100 -17.32 27.40 -3.53
C PRO A 100 -16.62 28.52 -4.31
N THR A 101 -16.17 28.22 -5.53
CA THR A 101 -15.54 29.18 -6.45
C THR A 101 -16.40 29.43 -7.69
N MET A 102 -16.09 30.52 -8.40
CA MET A 102 -16.67 30.83 -9.71
C MET A 102 -15.53 31.17 -10.69
N PRO A 103 -15.28 30.36 -11.74
CA PRO A 103 -15.96 29.11 -12.08
C PRO A 103 -15.76 28.02 -11.00
N PRO A 104 -16.71 27.08 -10.83
CA PRO A 104 -16.58 26.00 -9.86
C PRO A 104 -15.32 25.17 -10.11
N SER A 105 -14.53 24.97 -9.06
CA SER A 105 -13.34 24.13 -9.09
C SER A 105 -13.18 23.33 -7.80
N PHE A 106 -12.48 22.21 -7.89
CA PHE A 106 -11.98 21.46 -6.74
C PHE A 106 -10.66 20.79 -7.09
N GLN A 107 -9.90 20.45 -6.06
CA GLN A 107 -8.80 19.52 -6.05
C GLN A 107 -8.90 18.65 -4.81
N ALA A 108 -8.94 17.34 -5.02
CA ALA A 108 -8.82 16.36 -3.97
C ALA A 108 -7.37 15.91 -3.87
N THR A 109 -6.82 15.93 -2.66
CA THR A 109 -5.41 15.60 -2.41
C THR A 109 -5.31 14.51 -1.35
N ALA A 110 -4.59 13.43 -1.66
CA ALA A 110 -4.18 12.41 -0.72
C ALA A 110 -2.71 12.64 -0.34
N THR A 111 -2.47 13.14 0.88
CA THR A 111 -1.14 13.43 1.41
C THR A 111 -0.67 12.28 2.29
N PRO A 112 0.47 11.61 1.99
CA PRO A 112 1.02 10.57 2.84
C PRO A 112 1.28 11.06 4.27
N ILE A 113 0.94 10.23 5.25
CA ILE A 113 1.13 10.54 6.67
C ILE A 113 2.61 10.35 7.03
N ALA A 114 3.18 11.35 7.71
CA ALA A 114 4.55 11.28 8.23
C ALA A 114 4.70 10.13 9.24
N GLY A 115 5.81 9.39 9.16
CA GLY A 115 6.04 8.18 9.95
C GLY A 115 5.34 6.93 9.42
N SER A 116 4.45 7.05 8.44
CA SER A 116 3.85 5.88 7.77
C SER A 116 4.82 5.29 6.74
N PRO A 117 4.63 4.02 6.33
CA PRO A 117 5.42 3.45 5.23
C PRO A 117 5.26 4.19 3.89
N GLN A 118 4.22 5.01 3.73
CA GLN A 118 3.99 5.83 2.52
C GLN A 118 4.66 7.21 2.59
N GLN A 119 5.31 7.59 3.69
CA GLN A 119 5.82 8.96 3.91
C GLN A 119 6.78 9.50 2.83
N TYR A 120 7.38 8.61 2.02
CA TYR A 120 8.29 8.99 0.94
C TYR A 120 7.59 9.12 -0.42
N ASP A 121 6.31 8.78 -0.51
CA ASP A 121 5.49 9.09 -1.68
C ASP A 121 5.19 10.61 -1.72
N GLY A 122 5.00 11.15 -2.93
CA GLY A 122 4.44 12.49 -3.09
C GLY A 122 2.93 12.49 -2.90
N PRO A 123 2.31 13.66 -2.65
CA PRO A 123 0.86 13.77 -2.60
C PRO A 123 0.24 13.41 -3.96
N LEU A 124 -0.84 12.65 -3.93
CA LEU A 124 -1.65 12.34 -5.12
C LEU A 124 -2.78 13.35 -5.21
N THR A 125 -3.01 13.93 -6.38
CA THR A 125 -4.11 14.88 -6.61
C THR A 125 -4.93 14.52 -7.82
N ILE A 126 -6.24 14.77 -7.71
CA ILE A 126 -7.16 14.83 -8.85
C ILE A 126 -7.94 16.14 -8.79
N ASP A 127 -8.01 16.86 -9.90
CA ASP A 127 -8.76 18.12 -9.98
C ASP A 127 -10.12 17.97 -10.68
N TYR A 128 -10.86 19.07 -10.73
CA TYR A 128 -12.18 19.18 -11.37
C TYR A 128 -12.20 18.87 -12.86
N THR A 129 -11.06 18.92 -13.55
CA THR A 129 -10.95 18.51 -14.96
C THR A 129 -10.62 17.01 -15.10
N GLY A 130 -10.36 16.32 -13.98
CA GLY A 130 -9.87 14.96 -13.96
C GLY A 130 -8.35 14.85 -14.13
N ALA A 131 -7.61 15.97 -14.08
CA ALA A 131 -6.17 15.95 -14.18
C ALA A 131 -5.57 15.32 -12.92
N LYS A 132 -4.67 14.36 -13.13
CA LYS A 132 -4.03 13.54 -12.11
C LYS A 132 -2.58 13.95 -11.95
N SER A 133 -2.13 14.18 -10.72
CA SER A 133 -0.74 14.55 -10.46
C SER A 133 -0.18 13.88 -9.20
N PRO A 134 1.13 13.54 -9.17
CA PRO A 134 2.07 13.52 -10.29
C PRO A 134 1.89 12.25 -11.15
N ALA A 135 1.93 12.38 -12.48
CA ALA A 135 1.64 11.29 -13.42
C ALA A 135 2.43 9.97 -13.17
N ALA A 136 3.65 10.06 -12.65
CA ALA A 136 4.47 8.87 -12.33
C ALA A 136 3.93 8.01 -11.17
N LEU A 137 3.00 8.56 -10.37
CA LEU A 137 2.40 7.90 -9.23
C LEU A 137 0.93 7.52 -9.49
N TRP A 138 0.40 7.70 -10.71
CA TRP A 138 -0.97 7.36 -11.11
C TRP A 138 -1.04 6.15 -12.05
#